data_AF-A0A392W6D2-F1
#
_entry.id   AF-A0A392W6D2-F1
#
_cell.length_a   1.000
_cell.length_b   1.000
_cell.length_c   1.000
_cell.angle_alpha   90.00
_cell.angle_beta   90.00
_cell.angle_gamma   90.00
#
_symmetry.space_group_name_H-M   'P 1'
#
loop_
_entity.id
_entity.type
_entity.pdbx_description
1 polymer ?
#
loop_
_entity_poly.entity_id
_entity_poly.type
_entity_poly.pdbx_seq_one_letter_code
_entity_poly.pdbx_strand_id
1 'polypeptide(L)' 'DVEDPGNSLGAGLHKLTPGVPAARFVLPPAFSHGTLCDGETQIALPAADEAILADMGPEAIRGEIAN' A
#
# COMPACT_ATOMS: atom_id res chain seq x y z
N ASP A 1 12.91 38.17 -3.90
CA ASP A 1 13.08 37.20 -4.96
C ASP A 1 12.67 35.86 -4.39
N VAL A 2 11.56 35.30 -4.89
CA VAL A 2 11.01 34.02 -4.42
C VAL A 2 11.70 32.94 -5.22
N GLU A 3 12.68 32.27 -4.61
CA GLU A 3 13.34 31.12 -5.22
C GLU A 3 12.52 29.85 -4.92
N ASP A 4 11.98 29.32 -6.00
CA ASP A 4 11.29 28.04 -6.24
C ASP A 4 11.41 26.94 -5.16
N PRO A 5 10.29 26.48 -4.56
CA PRO A 5 10.29 25.29 -3.69
C PRO A 5 10.35 23.96 -4.47
N GLY A 6 10.76 23.96 -5.74
CA GLY A 6 10.77 22.80 -6.63
C GLY A 6 12.03 21.93 -6.58
N ASN A 7 13.09 22.33 -5.88
CA ASN A 7 14.38 21.62 -5.97
C ASN A 7 14.71 20.62 -4.84
N SER A 8 13.73 20.24 -4.01
CA SER A 8 13.88 19.08 -3.09
C SER A 8 13.17 17.83 -3.60
N LEU A 9 13.08 17.67 -4.93
CA LEU A 9 12.80 16.39 -5.61
C LEU A 9 14.06 15.50 -5.69
N GLY A 10 14.93 15.60 -4.68
CA GLY A 10 16.01 14.66 -4.42
C GLY A 10 15.41 13.34 -3.99
N ALA A 11 15.04 12.53 -4.99
CA ALA A 11 14.58 11.16 -4.88
C ALA A 11 15.27 10.43 -3.71
N GLY A 12 14.46 9.99 -2.74
CA GLY A 12 14.91 9.10 -1.67
C GLY A 12 15.77 7.98 -2.23
N LEU A 13 16.98 7.86 -1.71
CA LEU A 13 18.11 7.07 -2.21
C LEU A 13 17.95 5.56 -2.01
N HIS A 14 16.77 5.01 -2.33
CA HIS A 14 16.51 3.58 -2.36
C HIS A 14 15.57 3.29 -3.52
N LYS A 15 16.14 3.20 -4.73
CA LYS A 15 15.45 2.66 -5.89
C LYS A 15 15.13 1.19 -5.62
N LEU A 16 13.84 0.87 -5.49
CA LEU A 16 13.39 -0.52 -5.47
C LEU A 16 13.69 -1.12 -6.84
N THR A 17 14.58 -2.11 -6.87
CA THR A 17 14.91 -2.82 -8.10
C THR A 17 13.83 -3.88 -8.33
N PRO A 18 13.17 -3.91 -9.51
CA PRO A 18 12.19 -4.95 -9.82
C PRO A 18 12.77 -6.34 -9.57
N GLY A 19 12.07 -7.16 -8.79
CA GLY A 19 12.50 -8.52 -8.43
C GLY A 19 13.42 -8.65 -7.21
N VAL A 20 13.78 -7.54 -6.54
CA VAL A 20 14.56 -7.58 -5.29
C VAL A 20 13.66 -7.24 -4.10
N PRO A 21 13.44 -8.17 -3.15
CA PRO A 21 12.69 -7.89 -1.93
C PRO A 21 13.38 -6.79 -1.12
N ALA A 22 12.67 -5.71 -0.81
CA ALA A 22 13.19 -4.70 0.09
C ALA A 22 13.09 -5.19 1.53
N ALA A 23 14.20 -5.10 2.28
CA ALA A 23 14.21 -5.44 3.71
C ALA A 23 13.22 -4.58 4.53
N ARG A 24 12.98 -3.33 4.11
CA ARG A 24 11.96 -2.42 4.64
C ARG A 24 11.42 -1.53 3.53
N PHE A 25 10.10 -1.58 3.28
CA PHE A 25 9.41 -0.66 2.37
C PHE A 25 9.01 0.59 3.16
N VAL A 26 9.61 1.74 2.82
CA VAL A 26 9.23 3.04 3.38
C VAL A 26 8.32 3.73 2.37
N LEU A 27 7.07 3.94 2.74
CA LEU A 27 6.12 4.70 1.93
C LEU A 27 6.64 6.13 1.77
N PRO A 28 6.78 6.65 0.53
CA PRO A 28 7.18 8.04 0.34
C PRO A 28 6.14 8.97 1.00
N PRO A 29 6.56 10.07 1.65
CA PRO A 29 5.63 11.01 2.30
C PRO A 29 4.52 11.55 1.39
N ALA A 30 4.75 11.61 0.07
CA ALA A 30 3.71 12.00 -0.89
C ALA A 30 2.50 11.04 -0.89
N PHE A 31 2.72 9.77 -0.55
CA PHE A 31 1.68 8.74 -0.47
C PHE A 31 1.01 8.66 0.91
N SER A 32 1.50 9.37 1.94
CA SER A 32 0.87 9.35 3.26
C SER A 32 -0.38 10.21 3.39
N HIS A 33 -0.67 11.06 2.39
CA HIS A 33 -1.75 12.05 2.45
C HIS A 33 -2.96 11.74 1.57
N GLY A 34 -2.92 10.65 0.77
CA GLY A 34 -4.02 10.22 -0.10
C GLY A 34 -4.57 8.86 0.30
N THR A 35 -5.78 8.54 -0.16
CA THR A 35 -6.33 7.19 -0.05
C THR A 35 -5.44 6.24 -0.85
N LEU A 36 -4.71 5.36 -0.15
CA LEU A 36 -3.79 4.40 -0.77
C LEU A 36 -4.52 3.28 -1.52
N CYS A 37 -5.70 2.90 -1.01
CA CYS A 37 -6.56 1.88 -1.60
C CYS A 37 -7.87 2.55 -1.98
N ASP A 38 -8.00 2.92 -3.25
CA ASP A 38 -9.11 3.69 -3.81
C ASP A 38 -10.36 2.86 -4.18
N GLY A 39 -10.52 1.67 -3.59
CA GLY A 39 -11.60 0.73 -3.91
C GLY A 39 -11.43 0.01 -5.24
N GLU A 40 -10.68 0.59 -6.18
CA GLU A 40 -10.23 -0.03 -7.44
C GLU A 40 -8.94 -0.84 -7.26
N THR A 41 -8.23 -0.61 -6.15
CA THR A 41 -7.02 -1.34 -5.79
C THR A 41 -7.33 -2.82 -5.55
N GLN A 42 -6.79 -3.69 -6.41
CA GLN A 42 -6.95 -5.14 -6.31
C GLN A 42 -5.83 -5.76 -5.47
N ILE A 43 -6.22 -6.61 -4.51
CA ILE A 43 -5.27 -7.41 -3.72
C ILE A 43 -5.21 -8.80 -4.33
N ALA A 44 -4.02 -9.24 -4.73
CA ALA A 44 -3.81 -10.60 -5.19
C ALA A 44 -3.64 -11.54 -3.99
N LEU A 45 -4.63 -12.41 -3.77
CA LEU A 45 -4.56 -13.49 -2.78
C LEU A 45 -4.34 -14.84 -3.48
N PRO A 46 -3.62 -15.78 -2.85
CA PRO A 46 -3.65 -17.18 -3.26
C PRO A 46 -5.07 -17.74 -3.24
N ALA A 47 -5.40 -18.63 -4.17
CA ALA A 47 -6.74 -19.20 -4.29
C ALA A 47 -7.23 -19.92 -3.01
N ALA A 48 -6.32 -20.52 -2.25
CA ALA A 48 -6.66 -21.15 -0.98
C ALA A 48 -7.14 -20.12 0.06
N ASP A 49 -6.48 -18.96 0.12
CA ASP A 49 -6.80 -17.90 1.07
C ASP A 49 -8.08 -17.17 0.65
N GLU A 50 -8.30 -16.98 -0.65
CA GLU A 50 -9.56 -16.48 -1.19
C GLU A 50 -10.75 -17.39 -0.82
N ALA A 51 -10.58 -18.71 -0.93
CA ALA A 51 -11.60 -19.67 -0.53
C ALA A 51 -11.93 -19.61 0.97
N ILE A 52 -10.93 -19.39 1.82
CA ILE A 52 -11.13 -19.21 3.27
C ILE A 52 -11.93 -17.93 3.55
N LEU A 53 -11.60 -16.81 2.89
CA LEU A 53 -12.32 -15.55 3.04
C LEU A 53 -13.77 -15.66 2.55
N ALA A 54 -13.99 -16.36 1.44
CA ALA A 54 -15.32 -16.62 0.91
C ALA A 54 -16.17 -17.48 1.86
N ASP A 55 -15.58 -18.48 2.51
CA ASP A 55 -16.24 -19.34 3.50
C ASP A 55 -16.60 -18.59 4.78
N MET A 56 -15.70 -17.71 5.26
CA MET A 56 -15.91 -16.93 6.48
C MET A 56 -17.09 -15.94 6.36
N GLY A 57 -17.31 -15.38 5.17
CA GLY A 57 -18.41 -14.47 4.87
C GLY A 57 -18.20 -13.04 5.39
N PRO A 58 -18.95 -12.06 4.83
CA PRO A 58 -18.69 -10.63 5.05
C PRO A 58 -18.99 -10.13 6.47
N GLU A 59 -19.84 -10.82 7.24
CA GLU A 59 -20.16 -10.41 8.61
C GLU A 59 -19.06 -10.80 9.60
N ALA A 60 -18.48 -11.99 9.47
CA ALA A 60 -17.37 -12.43 10.32
C ALA A 60 -16.12 -11.58 10.10
N ILE A 61 -15.83 -11.26 8.83
CA ILE A 61 -14.72 -10.36 8.48
C ILE A 61 -14.92 -8.97 9.09
N ARG A 62 -16.14 -8.42 9.03
CA ARG A 62 -16.46 -7.13 9.66
C ARG A 62 -16.30 -7.17 11.18
N GLY A 63 -16.69 -8.26 11.82
CA GLY A 63 -16.52 -8.46 13.27
C GLY A 63 -15.05 -8.48 13.70
N GLU A 64 -14.17 -9.10 12.91
CA GLU A 64 -12.73 -9.14 13.18
C GLU A 64 -12.07 -7.77 13.01
N ILE A 65 -12.42 -7.02 11.94
CA ILE A 65 -11.83 -5.69 11.67
C ILE A 65 -12.26 -4.65 12.72
N ALA A 66 -13.45 -4.82 13.30
CA ALA A 66 -13.99 -3.90 14.29
C ALA A 66 -13.42 -4.08 15.71
N ASN A 67 -12.52 -5.06 15.91
CA ASN A 67 -12.00 -5.47 17.22
C ASN A 67 -10.65 -4.81 17.56
#